data_AF-A0A0F9SD78-F1
#
_entry.id   AF-A0A0F9SD78-F1
#
_cell.length_a   1.000
_cell.length_b   1.000
_cell.length_c   1.000
_cell.angle_alpha   90.00
_cell.angle_beta   90.00
_cell.angle_gamma   90.00
#
_symmetry.space_group_name_H-M   'P 1'
#
loop_
_entity.id
_entity.type
_entity.pdbx_description
1 polymer ?
#
loop_
_entity_poly.entity_id
_entity_poly.type
_entity_poly.pdbx_seq_one_letter_code
_entity_poly.pdbx_strand_id
1 'polypeptide(L)'
;QQFQEEQGEWANVTFEGQNVHGKLAHLKKEIGELQDDPADLMEYADCFMLLLDAARKVNITADQILEAAWRKLEINKNREWEKPNNDGSVEHIRRA
;
A
#
# COMPACT_ATOMS: atom_id res chain seq x y z
N GLN A 1 10.63 8.63 9.18
CA GLN A 1 10.87 7.30 9.81
C GLN A 1 12.12 6.72 9.17
N GLN A 2 13.04 6.17 9.98
CA GLN A 2 14.36 5.71 9.54
C GLN A 2 14.32 4.83 8.28
N PHE A 3 13.46 3.81 8.27
CA PHE A 3 13.34 2.90 7.12
C PHE A 3 12.91 3.62 5.82
N GLN A 4 11.84 4.41 5.87
CA GLN A 4 11.32 5.12 4.69
C GLN A 4 12.33 6.14 4.13
N GLU A 5 13.11 6.76 5.01
CA GLU A 5 14.17 7.70 4.65
C GLU A 5 15.34 6.97 3.98
N GLU A 6 15.90 5.94 4.62
CA GLU A 6 17.01 5.13 4.09
C GLU A 6 16.63 4.50 2.73
N GLN A 7 15.44 3.92 2.65
CA GLN A 7 14.89 3.38 1.40
C GLN A 7 14.80 4.46 0.32
N GLY A 8 14.27 5.62 0.69
CA GLY A 8 14.05 6.73 -0.23
C GLY A 8 15.34 7.34 -0.75
N GLU A 9 16.36 7.45 0.08
CA GLU A 9 17.71 7.91 -0.28
C GLU A 9 18.36 6.94 -1.26
N TRP A 10 18.39 5.64 -0.91
CA TRP A 10 18.89 4.60 -1.81
C TRP A 10 18.17 4.59 -3.17
N ALA A 11 16.84 4.71 -3.16
CA ALA A 11 16.04 4.71 -4.39
C ALA A 11 16.32 5.93 -5.27
N ASN A 12 16.56 7.11 -4.70
CA ASN A 12 16.86 8.32 -5.49
C ASN A 12 18.24 8.24 -6.16
N VAL A 13 19.21 7.60 -5.50
CA VAL A 13 20.56 7.40 -6.06
C VAL A 13 20.54 6.30 -7.14
N THR A 14 19.78 5.23 -6.92
CA THR A 14 19.79 4.05 -7.80
C THR A 14 18.90 4.24 -9.04
N PHE A 15 17.76 4.91 -8.89
CA PHE A 15 16.73 4.99 -9.93
C PHE A 15 16.41 6.45 -10.30
N GLU A 16 17.25 7.03 -11.15
CA GLU A 16 17.04 8.39 -11.66
C GLU A 16 15.69 8.53 -12.39
N GLY A 17 14.99 9.64 -12.14
CA GLY A 17 13.76 10.00 -12.86
C GLY A 17 12.48 9.27 -12.41
N GLN A 18 12.53 8.37 -11.42
CA GLN A 18 11.31 7.73 -10.92
C GLN A 18 10.37 8.71 -10.19
N ASN A 19 9.11 8.75 -10.66
CA ASN A 19 8.01 9.52 -10.09
C ASN A 19 6.98 8.62 -9.39
N VAL A 20 5.99 9.24 -8.73
CA VAL A 20 4.93 8.52 -7.99
C VAL A 20 4.14 7.55 -8.89
N HIS A 21 3.86 7.92 -10.15
CA HIS A 21 3.12 7.06 -11.07
C HIS A 21 3.91 5.81 -11.45
N GLY A 22 5.23 5.93 -11.66
CA GLY A 22 6.10 4.79 -11.92
C GLY A 22 6.13 3.81 -10.74
N LYS A 23 6.19 4.32 -9.51
CA LYS A 23 6.15 3.48 -8.30
C LYS A 23 4.82 2.75 -8.15
N LEU A 24 3.69 3.43 -8.35
CA LEU A 24 2.37 2.80 -8.30
C LEU A 24 2.16 1.79 -9.42
N ALA A 25 2.71 2.04 -10.61
CA ALA A 25 2.68 1.09 -11.71
C ALA A 25 3.49 -0.18 -11.40
N HIS A 26 4.62 -0.03 -10.69
CA HIS A 26 5.40 -1.17 -10.20
C HIS A 26 4.65 -1.92 -9.10
N LEU A 27 4.08 -1.21 -8.11
CA LEU A 27 3.27 -1.84 -7.06
C LEU A 27 2.15 -2.72 -7.62
N LYS A 28 1.52 -2.30 -8.73
CA LYS A 28 0.50 -3.12 -9.40
C LYS A 28 1.04 -4.46 -9.93
N LYS A 29 2.33 -4.54 -10.32
CA LYS A 29 2.98 -5.77 -10.76
C LYS A 29 3.29 -6.68 -9.57
N GLU A 30 3.84 -6.11 -8.49
CA GLU A 30 4.15 -6.87 -7.26
C GLU A 30 2.88 -7.44 -6.60
N ILE A 31 1.72 -6.78 -6.75
CA ILE A 31 0.45 -7.37 -6.33
C ILE A 31 0.16 -8.68 -7.09
N GLY A 32 0.61 -8.81 -8.35
CA GLY A 32 0.49 -10.05 -9.11
C GLY A 32 1.41 -11.15 -8.57
N GLU A 33 2.66 -10.82 -8.25
CA GLU A 33 3.62 -11.74 -7.64
C GLU A 33 3.12 -12.23 -6.27
N LEU A 34 2.60 -11.31 -5.45
CA LEU A 34 1.92 -11.62 -4.19
C LEU A 34 0.65 -12.49 -4.35
N GLN A 35 -0.08 -12.36 -5.46
CA GLN A 35 -1.23 -13.21 -5.76
C GLN A 35 -0.80 -14.64 -6.14
N ASP A 36 0.36 -14.78 -6.80
CA ASP A 36 0.91 -16.06 -7.22
C ASP A 36 1.51 -16.84 -6.03
N ASP A 37 2.16 -16.16 -5.07
CA ASP A 37 2.64 -16.76 -3.80
C ASP A 37 2.25 -15.95 -2.55
N PRO A 38 1.00 -16.06 -2.07
CA PRO A 38 0.54 -15.30 -0.90
C PRO A 38 1.15 -15.76 0.42
N ALA A 39 1.97 -16.83 0.42
CA ALA A 39 2.68 -17.32 1.59
C ALA A 39 4.11 -16.74 1.69
N ASP A 40 4.62 -16.09 0.65
CA ASP A 40 5.92 -15.43 0.68
C ASP A 40 5.83 -14.06 1.38
N LEU A 41 6.55 -13.92 2.49
CA LEU A 41 6.64 -12.67 3.24
C LEU A 41 7.33 -11.55 2.46
N MET A 42 8.23 -11.89 1.54
CA MET A 42 8.99 -10.92 0.77
C MET A 42 8.11 -10.16 -0.22
N GLU A 43 7.09 -10.81 -0.79
CA GLU A 43 6.13 -10.17 -1.69
C GLU A 43 5.30 -9.08 -0.98
N TYR A 44 4.99 -9.27 0.30
CA TYR A 44 4.40 -8.22 1.13
C TYR A 44 5.40 -7.07 1.37
N ALA A 45 6.68 -7.38 1.56
CA ALA A 45 7.72 -6.37 1.74
C ALA A 45 7.91 -5.53 0.47
N ASP A 46 7.90 -6.13 -0.72
CA ASP A 46 7.99 -5.41 -2.00
C ASP A 46 6.80 -4.46 -2.19
N CYS A 47 5.58 -4.94 -1.92
CA CYS A 47 4.39 -4.10 -1.93
C CYS A 47 4.48 -2.94 -0.93
N PHE A 48 4.92 -3.23 0.30
CA PHE A 48 5.02 -2.22 1.37
C PHE A 48 6.07 -1.16 1.06
N MET A 49 7.25 -1.58 0.59
CA MET A 49 8.34 -0.70 0.17
C MET A 49 7.88 0.22 -0.97
N LEU A 50 7.24 -0.31 -2.01
CA LEU A 50 6.76 0.50 -3.13
C LEU A 50 5.67 1.50 -2.71
N LEU A 51 4.77 1.11 -1.80
CA LEU A 51 3.77 2.02 -1.23
C LEU A 51 4.41 3.17 -0.46
N LEU A 52 5.39 2.87 0.41
CA LEU A 52 6.09 3.89 1.21
C LEU A 52 6.90 4.85 0.35
N ASP A 53 7.57 4.36 -0.69
CA ASP A 53 8.35 5.21 -1.59
C ASP A 53 7.45 6.08 -2.48
N ALA A 54 6.31 5.55 -2.94
CA ALA A 54 5.29 6.34 -3.64
C ALA A 54 4.74 7.47 -2.75
N ALA A 55 4.43 7.18 -1.49
CA ALA A 55 3.95 8.15 -0.51
C ALA A 55 5.01 9.24 -0.21
N ARG A 56 6.28 8.84 -0.07
CA ARG A 56 7.40 9.77 0.14
C ARG A 56 7.53 10.79 -0.99
N LYS A 57 7.32 10.38 -2.25
CA LYS A 57 7.38 11.29 -3.43
C LYS A 57 6.33 12.41 -3.38
N VAL A 58 5.31 12.28 -2.54
CA VAL A 58 4.28 13.32 -2.30
C VAL A 58 4.29 13.83 -0.86
N ASN A 59 5.42 13.69 -0.15
CA ASN A 59 5.64 14.17 1.20
C ASN A 59 4.71 13.53 2.27
N ILE A 60 4.30 12.29 2.07
CA ILE A 60 3.52 11.51 3.05
C ILE A 60 4.45 10.54 3.78
N THR A 61 4.42 10.58 5.11
CA THR A 61 5.24 9.71 5.96
C THR A 61 4.55 8.39 6.30
N ALA A 62 5.34 7.37 6.65
CA ALA A 62 4.83 6.09 7.16
C ALA A 62 3.91 6.28 8.39
N ASP A 63 4.24 7.20 9.29
CA ASP A 63 3.42 7.49 10.48
C ASP A 63 2.05 8.09 10.10
N GLN A 64 2.01 8.98 9.10
CA GLN A 64 0.75 9.53 8.59
C GLN A 64 -0.13 8.45 7.94
N ILE A 65 0.48 7.49 7.23
CA ILE A 65 -0.23 6.32 6.68
C ILE A 65 -0.80 5.48 7.82
N LEU A 66 -0.01 5.20 8.86
CA LEU A 66 -0.45 4.41 10.00
C LEU A 66 -1.59 5.11 10.77
N GLU A 67 -1.49 6.42 10.99
CA GLU A 67 -2.56 7.22 11.59
C GLU A 67 -3.83 7.22 10.72
N ALA A 68 -3.69 7.33 9.40
CA ALA A 68 -4.81 7.21 8.47
C ALA A 68 -5.43 5.81 8.50
N ALA A 69 -4.63 4.75 8.62
CA ALA A 69 -5.09 3.38 8.74
C ALA A 69 -5.91 3.16 10.02
N TRP A 70 -5.46 3.70 11.17
CA TRP A 70 -6.23 3.66 12.42
C TRP A 70 -7.58 4.37 12.30
N ARG A 71 -7.59 5.59 11.77
CA ARG A 71 -8.85 6.33 11.51
C ARG A 71 -9.77 5.56 10.57
N LYS A 72 -9.20 4.96 9.52
CA LYS A 72 -9.95 4.17 8.55
C LYS A 72 -10.52 2.89 9.16
N LEU A 73 -9.79 2.25 10.08
CA LEU A 73 -10.25 1.09 10.83
C LEU A 73 -11.46 1.43 11.70
N GLU A 74 -11.43 2.56 12.41
CA GLU A 74 -12.60 3.01 13.19
C GLU A 74 -13.81 3.32 12.31
N ILE A 75 -13.60 3.92 11.13
CA ILE A 75 -14.69 4.08 10.14
C ILE A 75 -15.23 2.71 9.71
N ASN A 76 -14.36 1.74 9.43
CA ASN A 76 -14.74 0.41 8.96
C ASN A 76 -15.50 -0.41 10.01
N LYS A 77 -15.16 -0.27 11.30
CA LYS A 77 -15.90 -0.90 12.42
C LYS A 77 -17.33 -0.41 12.54
N ASN A 78 -17.63 0.81 12.08
CA ASN A 78 -18.96 1.42 12.13
C ASN A 78 -19.76 1.24 10.84
N ARG A 79 -19.27 0.45 9.87
CA ARG A 79 -19.99 0.14 8.62
C ARG A 79 -20.79 -1.14 8.73
N GLU A 80 -21.82 -1.22 7.90
CA GLU A 80 -22.49 -2.47 7.57
C GLU A 80 -21.81 -3.10 6.35
N TRP A 81 -21.63 -4.41 6.38
CA TRP A 81 -20.88 -5.18 5.38
C TRP A 81 -21.78 -6.20 4.69
N GLU A 82 -21.56 -6.40 3.39
CA GLU A 82 -22.22 -7.45 2.62
C GLU A 82 -21.58 -8.82 2.90
N LYS A 83 -22.16 -9.89 2.37
CA LYS A 83 -21.51 -11.20 2.34
C LYS A 83 -20.34 -11.17 1.34
N PRO A 84 -19.32 -12.02 1.51
CA PRO A 84 -18.24 -12.13 0.52
C PRO A 84 -18.75 -12.42 -0.89
N ASN A 85 -18.13 -11.77 -1.87
CA ASN A 85 -18.31 -12.01 -3.30
C ASN A 85 -17.71 -13.36 -3.71
N ASN A 86 -17.94 -13.77 -4.95
CA ASN A 86 -17.39 -15.02 -5.50
C ASN A 86 -15.86 -15.06 -5.54
N ASP A 87 -15.20 -13.90 -5.60
CA ASP A 87 -13.75 -13.75 -5.53
C ASP A 87 -13.23 -13.61 -4.09
N GLY A 88 -14.11 -13.70 -3.09
CA GLY A 88 -13.80 -13.56 -1.67
C GLY A 88 -13.71 -12.12 -1.16
N SER A 89 -13.85 -11.11 -2.04
CA SER A 89 -13.86 -9.70 -1.63
C SER A 89 -15.13 -9.36 -0.82
N VAL A 90 -15.02 -8.41 0.12
CA VAL A 90 -16.14 -7.96 0.94
C VAL A 90 -16.31 -6.45 0.80
N GLU A 91 -17.50 -6.03 0.40
CA GLU A 91 -17.87 -4.62 0.28
C GLU A 91 -18.75 -4.13 1.42
N HIS A 92 -18.75 -2.82 1.65
CA HIS A 92 -19.64 -2.19 2.62
C HIS A 92 -20.91 -1.72 1.92
N ILE A 93 -22.02 -1.76 2.63
CA ILE A 93 -23.31 -1.30 2.11
C ILE A 93 -23.23 0.22 1.91
N ARG A 94 -23.44 0.66 0.66
CA ARG A 94 -23.53 2.09 0.32
C ARG A 94 -24.97 2.54 0.56
N ARG A 95 -25.17 3.42 1.54
CA ARG A 95 -26.46 4.11 1.71
C ARG A 95 -26.50 5.30 0.74
N ALA A 96 -27.59 5.41 -0.01
CA ALA A 96 -27.87 6.51 -0.93
C ALA A 96 -28.14 7.82 -0.17
#